data_AF-A0A7M4DFP4-F1
#
_entry.id   AF-A0A7M4DFP4-F1
#
_cell.length_a   1.000
_cell.length_b   1.000
_cell.length_c   1.000
_cell.angle_alpha   90.00
_cell.angle_beta   90.00
_cell.angle_gamma   90.00
#
_symmetry.space_group_name_H-M   'P 1'
#
loop_
_entity.id
_entity.type
_entity.pdbx_description
1 polymer ?
#
loop_
_entity_poly.entity_id
_entity_poly.type
_entity_poly.pdbx_seq_one_letter_code
_entity_poly.pdbx_strand_id
1 'polypeptide(L)'
;MIYWMLLLWAVALTVAVWPWGFLTARRRARERRRRAEAASPSQAIWPDRARQAPAVDPLVVLEVQIRLAELAAEVQLVESKPGMYAQAHHLRAALAAYDAMLAQACALAGLPFPGQALTMPVPEEERERRELELSSRGWHW
;
A
#
# COMPACT_ATOMS: atom_id res chain seq x y z
N MET A 1 27.41 -35.84 -24.46
CA MET A 1 27.52 -35.68 -22.99
C MET A 1 27.54 -34.22 -22.53
N ILE A 2 28.11 -33.29 -23.30
CA ILE A 2 28.19 -31.84 -22.96
C ILE A 2 26.86 -31.07 -23.11
N TYR A 3 26.00 -31.50 -24.04
CA TYR A 3 24.73 -30.82 -24.33
C TYR A 3 23.67 -30.90 -23.22
N TRP A 4 23.73 -31.91 -22.34
CA TRP A 4 22.80 -32.06 -21.21
C TRP A 4 23.11 -31.13 -20.03
N MET A 5 24.38 -30.73 -19.84
CA MET A 5 24.76 -29.76 -18.80
C MET A 5 24.41 -28.32 -19.19
N LEU A 6 24.50 -27.96 -20.47
CA LEU A 6 24.16 -26.62 -20.94
C LEU A 6 22.65 -26.34 -20.91
N LEU A 7 21.83 -27.37 -21.14
CA LEU A 7 20.36 -27.22 -21.17
C LEU A 7 19.77 -27.03 -19.76
N LEU A 8 20.39 -27.63 -18.73
CA LEU A 8 20.03 -27.42 -17.33
C LEU A 8 20.40 -26.02 -16.80
N TRP A 9 21.50 -25.43 -17.29
CA TRP A 9 21.90 -24.07 -16.91
C TRP A 9 21.06 -22.97 -17.59
N ALA A 10 20.55 -23.21 -18.80
CA ALA A 10 19.75 -22.22 -19.53
C ALA A 10 18.34 -22.00 -18.93
N VAL A 11 17.74 -23.03 -18.31
CA VAL A 11 16.43 -22.91 -17.65
C VAL A 11 16.53 -22.32 -16.24
N ALA A 12 17.67 -22.50 -15.57
CA ALA A 12 17.91 -21.90 -14.25
C ALA A 12 18.07 -20.37 -14.29
N LEU A 13 18.41 -19.78 -15.44
CA LEU A 13 18.73 -18.37 -15.56
C LEU A 13 17.53 -17.45 -15.90
N THR A 14 16.34 -18.01 -16.21
CA THR A 14 15.18 -17.20 -16.64
C THR A 14 14.16 -16.90 -15.52
N VAL A 15 14.21 -17.58 -14.38
CA VAL A 15 13.26 -17.35 -13.27
C VAL A 15 13.76 -16.33 -12.23
N ALA A 16 15.03 -15.94 -12.28
CA ALA A 16 15.67 -15.17 -11.20
C ALA A 16 15.74 -13.64 -11.41
N VAL A 17 15.37 -13.10 -12.56
CA VAL A 17 15.61 -11.66 -12.88
C VAL A 17 14.34 -10.80 -12.89
N TRP A 18 13.14 -11.39 -12.89
CA TRP A 18 11.92 -10.63 -13.17
C TRP A 18 10.97 -10.23 -12.03
N PRO A 19 11.08 -10.70 -10.77
CA PRO A 19 10.28 -10.09 -9.71
C PRO A 19 11.02 -8.94 -8.98
N TRP A 20 12.34 -8.77 -9.15
CA TRP A 20 13.13 -7.82 -8.34
C TRP A 20 13.06 -6.35 -8.83
N GLY A 21 12.84 -6.14 -10.13
CA GLY A 21 12.79 -4.80 -10.73
C GLY A 21 11.51 -4.02 -10.42
N PHE A 22 10.37 -4.71 -10.32
CA PHE A 22 9.07 -4.05 -10.13
C PHE A 22 8.79 -3.67 -8.66
N LEU A 23 9.27 -4.46 -7.69
CA LEU A 23 9.19 -4.14 -6.26
C LEU A 23 10.13 -2.99 -5.83
N THR A 24 11.23 -2.75 -6.55
CA THR A 24 12.19 -1.68 -6.22
C THR A 24 11.81 -0.31 -6.79
N ALA A 25 11.05 -0.27 -7.89
CA ALA A 25 10.56 0.97 -8.49
C ALA A 25 9.61 1.72 -7.54
N ARG A 26 8.76 0.99 -6.80
CA ARG A 26 7.88 1.56 -5.77
C ARG A 26 8.61 2.01 -4.50
N ARG A 27 9.65 1.27 -4.08
CA ARG A 27 10.45 1.60 -2.88
C ARG A 27 11.13 2.97 -2.99
N ARG A 28 11.70 3.31 -4.14
CA ARG A 28 12.42 4.61 -4.32
C ARG A 28 11.49 5.83 -4.45
N ALA A 29 10.28 5.65 -4.99
CA ALA A 29 9.32 6.74 -5.15
C ALA A 29 8.76 7.20 -3.79
N ARG A 30 8.50 6.26 -2.87
CA ARG A 30 7.98 6.55 -1.52
C ARG A 30 9.06 7.11 -0.58
N GLU A 31 10.32 6.68 -0.68
CA GLU A 31 11.44 7.27 0.09
C GLU A 31 11.73 8.72 -0.29
N ARG A 32 11.60 9.08 -1.57
CA ARG A 32 11.71 10.49 -2.02
C ARG A 32 10.58 11.35 -1.45
N ARG A 33 9.37 10.80 -1.37
CA ARG A 33 8.21 11.47 -0.76
C ARG A 33 8.39 11.66 0.75
N ARG A 34 8.88 10.65 1.48
CA ARG A 34 9.20 10.77 2.92
C ARG A 34 10.30 11.81 3.20
N ARG A 35 11.32 11.94 2.35
CA ARG A 35 12.31 13.03 2.46
C ARG A 35 11.75 14.39 2.07
N ALA A 36 10.84 14.45 1.10
CA ALA A 36 10.16 15.69 0.73
C ALA A 36 9.17 16.15 1.82
N GLU A 37 8.50 15.21 2.50
CA GLU A 37 7.65 15.45 3.67
C GLU A 37 8.48 15.85 4.90
N ALA A 38 9.64 15.21 5.14
CA ALA A 38 10.58 15.63 6.19
C ALA A 38 11.25 16.99 5.90
N ALA A 39 11.30 17.41 4.63
CA ALA A 39 11.76 18.73 4.20
C ALA A 39 10.61 19.74 4.05
N SER A 40 9.35 19.35 4.31
CA SER A 40 8.20 20.24 4.21
C SER A 40 8.04 21.00 5.52
N PRO A 41 8.27 22.33 5.56
CA PRO A 41 7.90 23.10 6.73
C PRO A 41 6.39 23.01 6.86
N SER A 42 5.92 22.58 8.03
CA SER A 42 4.52 22.57 8.43
C SER A 42 3.95 23.99 8.41
N GLN A 43 3.60 24.48 7.23
CA GLN A 43 2.80 25.68 7.04
C GLN A 43 1.38 25.23 6.77
N ALA A 44 0.63 25.09 7.87
CA ALA A 44 -0.79 24.83 7.85
C ALA A 44 -1.53 26.06 7.29
N ILE A 45 -1.66 26.10 5.96
CA ILE A 45 -2.68 26.89 5.28
C ILE A 45 -3.86 25.93 5.15
N TRP A 46 -4.86 26.03 6.02
CA TRP A 46 -6.11 25.27 5.89
C TRP A 46 -6.97 25.94 4.81
N PRO A 47 -7.18 25.33 3.62
CA PRO A 47 -8.19 25.85 2.71
C PRO A 47 -9.58 25.47 3.24
N ASP A 48 -10.49 26.43 3.19
CA ASP A 48 -11.92 26.44 3.55
C ASP A 48 -12.79 25.44 2.73
N ARG A 49 -12.28 24.22 2.48
CA ARG A 49 -12.96 23.17 1.69
C ARG A 49 -14.00 22.36 2.48
N ALA A 50 -14.27 22.72 3.73
CA ALA A 50 -15.18 21.99 4.62
C ALA A 50 -16.67 22.05 4.23
N ARG A 51 -17.05 22.59 3.06
CA ARG A 51 -18.45 23.00 2.80
C ARG A 51 -19.38 22.04 2.07
N GLN A 52 -18.99 20.84 1.65
CA GLN A 52 -19.92 20.10 0.76
C GLN A 52 -19.91 18.56 0.77
N ALA A 53 -19.46 17.92 1.85
CA ALA A 53 -19.74 16.50 2.09
C ALA A 53 -20.70 16.39 3.30
N PRO A 54 -21.58 15.36 3.37
CA PRO A 54 -22.31 15.07 4.61
C PRO A 54 -21.32 15.08 5.77
N ALA A 55 -21.70 15.70 6.89
CA ALA A 55 -20.79 16.05 7.99
C ALA A 55 -20.23 14.80 8.68
N VAL A 56 -19.28 14.13 8.02
CA VAL A 56 -18.42 13.12 8.62
C VAL A 56 -17.55 13.86 9.62
N ASP A 57 -17.52 13.37 10.86
CA ASP A 57 -16.71 13.94 11.91
C ASP A 57 -15.23 13.97 11.48
N PRO A 58 -14.57 15.16 11.43
CA PRO A 58 -13.18 15.27 11.06
C PRO A 58 -12.23 14.44 11.93
N LEU A 59 -12.55 14.19 13.21
CA LEU A 59 -11.73 13.38 14.09
C LEU A 59 -11.77 11.90 13.69
N VAL A 60 -12.92 11.42 13.22
CA VAL A 60 -13.07 10.06 12.69
C VAL A 60 -12.24 9.90 11.41
N VAL A 61 -12.24 10.90 10.53
CA VAL A 61 -11.39 10.89 9.33
C VAL A 61 -9.91 10.82 9.70
N LEU A 62 -9.48 11.63 10.67
CA LEU A 62 -8.10 11.67 11.13
C LEU A 62 -7.67 10.34 11.78
N GLU A 63 -8.53 9.73 12.60
CA GLU A 63 -8.25 8.43 13.21
C GLU A 63 -8.02 7.37 12.13
N VAL A 64 -8.87 7.33 11.11
CA VAL A 64 -8.71 6.40 9.98
C VAL A 64 -7.42 6.65 9.22
N GLN A 65 -7.05 7.91 8.98
CA GLN A 65 -5.79 8.25 8.31
C GLN A 65 -4.56 7.77 9.11
N ILE A 66 -4.56 7.96 10.43
CA ILE A 66 -3.48 7.49 11.31
C ILE A 66 -3.39 5.96 11.28
N ARG A 67 -4.51 5.25 11.44
CA ARG A 67 -4.53 3.79 11.41
C ARG A 67 -4.11 3.21 10.06
N LEU A 68 -4.50 3.86 8.97
CA LEU A 68 -4.07 3.46 7.63
C LEU A 68 -2.56 3.67 7.44
N ALA A 69 -1.98 4.73 8.00
CA ALA A 69 -0.54 4.99 7.99
C ALA A 69 0.24 3.93 8.78
N GLU A 70 -0.25 3.56 9.98
CA GLU A 70 0.32 2.50 10.81
C GLU A 70 0.34 1.15 10.06
N LEU A 71 -0.79 0.76 9.46
CA LEU A 71 -0.90 -0.49 8.69
C LEU A 71 -0.02 -0.46 7.43
N ALA A 72 0.08 0.67 6.73
CA ALA A 72 0.97 0.82 5.60
C ALA A 72 2.44 0.64 5.99
N ALA A 73 2.83 1.12 7.18
CA ALA A 73 4.16 0.92 7.72
C ALA A 73 4.42 -0.54 8.09
N GLU A 74 3.43 -1.23 8.67
CA GLU A 74 3.54 -2.66 9.03
C GLU A 74 3.71 -3.54 7.78
N VAL A 75 2.93 -3.31 6.71
CA VAL A 75 3.09 -4.02 5.44
C VAL A 75 4.52 -3.82 4.90
N GLN A 76 5.01 -2.58 4.86
CA GLN A 76 6.38 -2.27 4.43
C GLN A 76 7.43 -2.96 5.30
N LEU A 77 7.21 -3.04 6.61
CA LEU A 77 8.11 -3.69 7.56
C LEU A 77 8.22 -5.19 7.27
N VAL A 78 7.09 -5.88 7.11
CA VAL A 78 7.06 -7.33 6.84
C VAL A 78 7.68 -7.65 5.47
N GLU A 79 7.43 -6.82 4.46
CA GLU A 79 8.05 -6.94 3.13
C GLU A 79 9.56 -6.67 3.15
N SER A 80 10.04 -5.83 4.07
CA SER A 80 11.47 -5.47 4.18
C SER A 80 12.34 -6.56 4.82
N LYS A 81 11.73 -7.56 5.48
CA LYS A 81 12.42 -8.63 6.22
C LYS A 81 12.21 -10.02 5.57
N PRO A 82 12.75 -10.25 4.36
CA PRO A 82 12.67 -11.55 3.70
C PRO A 82 13.35 -12.64 4.54
N GLY A 83 12.69 -13.79 4.67
CA GLY A 83 13.23 -14.97 5.36
C GLY A 83 12.83 -15.12 6.83
N MET A 84 11.95 -14.26 7.36
CA MET A 84 11.31 -14.52 8.65
C MET A 84 10.39 -15.74 8.54
N TYR A 85 10.41 -16.61 9.55
CA TYR A 85 9.43 -17.70 9.63
C TYR A 85 8.00 -17.13 9.57
N ALA A 86 7.10 -17.79 8.86
CA ALA A 86 5.73 -17.34 8.64
C ALA A 86 5.55 -15.96 7.97
N GLN A 87 6.59 -15.40 7.33
CA GLN A 87 6.51 -14.09 6.63
C GLN A 87 5.30 -13.99 5.69
N ALA A 88 5.03 -15.03 4.89
CA ALA A 88 3.90 -15.05 3.98
C ALA A 88 2.54 -14.97 4.71
N HIS A 89 2.43 -15.53 5.91
CA HIS A 89 1.23 -15.44 6.72
C HIS A 89 1.09 -14.04 7.35
N HIS A 90 2.18 -13.51 7.91
CA HIS A 90 2.20 -12.15 8.46
C HIS A 90 1.87 -11.10 7.39
N LEU A 91 2.41 -11.24 6.19
CA LEU A 91 2.11 -10.34 5.08
C LEU A 91 0.63 -10.41 4.69
N ARG A 92 0.07 -11.61 4.57
CA ARG A 92 -1.37 -11.76 4.28
C ARG A 92 -2.24 -11.12 5.36
N ALA A 93 -1.91 -11.31 6.63
CA ALA A 93 -2.66 -10.72 7.75
C ALA A 93 -2.57 -9.18 7.73
N ALA A 94 -1.36 -8.63 7.53
CA ALA A 94 -1.14 -7.19 7.43
C ALA A 94 -1.89 -6.57 6.22
N LEU A 95 -1.84 -7.23 5.06
CA LEU A 95 -2.57 -6.79 3.86
C LEU A 95 -4.09 -6.84 4.05
N ALA A 96 -4.62 -7.87 4.72
CA ALA A 96 -6.05 -7.98 5.02
C ALA A 96 -6.52 -6.86 5.97
N ALA A 97 -5.73 -6.56 7.01
CA ALA A 97 -6.01 -5.44 7.91
C ALA A 97 -5.94 -4.10 7.19
N TYR A 98 -4.94 -3.91 6.33
CA TYR A 98 -4.82 -2.73 5.48
C TYR A 98 -6.01 -2.56 4.55
N ASP A 99 -6.45 -3.63 3.87
CA ASP A 99 -7.59 -3.60 2.96
C ASP A 99 -8.91 -3.28 3.68
N ALA A 100 -9.10 -3.82 4.89
CA ALA A 100 -10.24 -3.47 5.73
C ALA A 100 -10.24 -1.98 6.10
N MET A 101 -9.07 -1.44 6.43
CA MET A 101 -8.93 -0.02 6.76
C MET A 101 -9.12 0.88 5.53
N LEU A 102 -8.60 0.46 4.37
CA LEU A 102 -8.77 1.15 3.09
C LEU A 102 -10.25 1.19 2.68
N ALA A 103 -11.00 0.11 2.94
CA ALA A 103 -12.44 0.06 2.71
C ALA A 103 -13.20 1.07 3.59
N GLN A 104 -12.80 1.24 4.85
CA GLN A 104 -13.40 2.24 5.74
C GLN A 104 -13.06 3.67 5.29
N ALA A 105 -11.82 3.94 4.85
CA ALA A 105 -11.46 5.23 4.27
C ALA A 105 -12.29 5.54 3.01
N CYS A 106 -12.48 4.54 2.13
CA CYS A 106 -13.36 4.67 0.96
C CYS A 106 -14.81 4.96 1.36
N ALA A 107 -15.34 4.28 2.38
CA ALA A 107 -16.70 4.52 2.88
C ALA A 107 -16.87 5.97 3.38
N LEU A 108 -15.91 6.49 4.16
CA LEU A 108 -15.93 7.88 4.63
C LEU A 108 -15.78 8.89 3.50
N ALA A 109 -15.08 8.53 2.42
CA ALA A 109 -14.94 9.33 1.21
C ALA A 109 -16.12 9.22 0.23
N GLY A 110 -17.13 8.39 0.52
CA GLY A 110 -18.25 8.10 -0.38
C GLY A 110 -17.85 7.34 -1.65
N LEU A 111 -16.77 6.56 -1.59
CA LEU A 111 -16.27 5.73 -2.68
C LEU A 111 -16.73 4.27 -2.52
N PRO A 112 -17.19 3.61 -3.60
CA PRO A 112 -17.48 2.19 -3.56
C PRO A 112 -16.18 1.39 -3.45
N PHE A 113 -16.10 0.45 -2.51
CA PHE A 113 -14.98 -0.50 -2.39
C PHE A 113 -15.50 -1.91 -2.68
N PRO A 114 -14.80 -2.73 -3.50
CA PRO A 114 -15.23 -4.10 -3.77
C PRO A 114 -15.36 -4.85 -2.44
N GLY A 115 -16.46 -5.60 -2.30
CA GLY A 115 -16.96 -6.11 -1.02
C GLY A 115 -15.89 -6.72 -0.12
N GLN A 116 -16.07 -6.49 1.20
CA GLN A 116 -15.21 -6.89 2.32
C GLN A 116 -15.16 -8.42 2.53
N ALA A 117 -14.86 -9.19 1.49
CA ALA A 117 -14.61 -10.61 1.65
C ALA A 117 -13.26 -10.79 2.36
N LEU A 118 -13.29 -10.82 3.70
CA LEU A 118 -12.15 -11.05 4.60
C LEU A 118 -11.34 -12.32 4.25
N THR A 119 -11.87 -13.17 3.38
CA THR A 119 -11.29 -14.43 2.94
C THR A 119 -10.12 -14.26 1.96
N MET A 120 -10.07 -13.19 1.16
CA MET A 120 -9.00 -12.99 0.18
C MET A 120 -8.52 -11.53 0.14
N PRO A 121 -7.19 -11.28 0.04
CA PRO A 121 -6.66 -9.94 -0.13
C PRO A 121 -7.22 -9.29 -1.40
N VAL A 122 -7.44 -7.97 -1.33
CA VAL A 122 -7.83 -7.19 -2.51
C VAL A 122 -6.68 -7.23 -3.52
N PRO A 123 -6.95 -7.49 -4.82
CA PRO A 123 -5.92 -7.46 -5.85
C PRO A 123 -5.10 -6.16 -5.79
N GLU A 124 -3.80 -6.24 -6.04
CA GLU A 124 -2.90 -5.09 -5.90
C GLU A 124 -3.39 -3.91 -6.74
N GLU A 125 -3.68 -4.12 -8.03
CA GLU A 125 -4.18 -3.09 -8.95
C GLU A 125 -5.43 -2.36 -8.45
N GLU A 126 -6.35 -3.08 -7.80
CA GLU A 126 -7.55 -2.51 -7.20
C GLU A 126 -7.20 -1.63 -6.02
N ARG A 127 -6.37 -2.14 -5.10
CA ARG A 127 -5.86 -1.42 -3.93
C ARG A 127 -5.21 -0.10 -4.37
N GLU A 128 -4.29 -0.17 -5.32
CA GLU A 128 -3.59 1.00 -5.88
C GLU A 128 -4.55 2.05 -6.42
N ARG A 129 -5.55 1.61 -7.19
CA ARG A 129 -6.55 2.52 -7.74
C ARG A 129 -7.30 3.25 -6.63
N ARG A 130 -7.67 2.57 -5.55
CA ARG A 130 -8.33 3.19 -4.39
C ARG A 130 -7.43 4.14 -3.63
N GLU A 131 -6.15 3.79 -3.46
CA GLU A 131 -5.16 4.69 -2.86
C GLU A 131 -5.04 6.00 -3.67
N LEU A 132 -5.02 5.90 -5.00
CA LEU A 132 -4.98 7.06 -5.89
C LEU A 132 -6.27 7.88 -5.83
N GLU A 133 -7.45 7.22 -5.84
CA GLU A 133 -8.74 7.89 -5.72
C GLU A 133 -8.85 8.67 -4.40
N LEU A 134 -8.45 8.08 -3.27
CA LEU A 134 -8.41 8.74 -1.97
C LEU A 134 -7.44 9.93 -1.95
N SER A 135 -6.22 9.73 -2.46
CA SER A 135 -5.21 10.79 -2.55
C SER A 135 -5.70 11.99 -3.37
N SER A 136 -6.39 11.74 -4.48
CA SER A 136 -6.97 12.80 -5.33
C SER A 136 -8.04 13.64 -4.61
N ARG A 137 -8.66 13.09 -3.56
CA ARG A 137 -9.65 13.75 -2.70
C ARG A 137 -9.04 14.41 -1.47
N GLY A 138 -7.71 14.42 -1.35
CA GLY A 138 -6.99 15.06 -0.25
C GLY A 138 -6.84 14.17 0.99
N TRP A 139 -7.03 12.86 0.87
CA TRP A 139 -6.64 11.94 1.93
C TRP A 139 -5.13 11.74 1.94
N HIS A 140 -4.56 11.66 3.13
CA HIS A 140 -3.13 11.45 3.35
C HIS A 140 -2.94 10.44 4.47
N TRP A 141 -1.99 9.53 4.29
CA TRP A 141 -1.52 8.55 5.28
C TRP A 141 -0.10 8.11 4.91
#